data_AF-A0A944R9U3-F1
#
_entry.id   AF-A0A944R9U3-F1
#
_cell.length_a   1.000
_cell.length_b   1.000
_cell.length_c   1.000
_cell.angle_alpha   90.00
_cell.angle_beta   90.00
_cell.angle_gamma   90.00
#
_symmetry.space_group_name_H-M   'P 1'
#
loop_
_entity.id
_entity.type
_entity.pdbx_description
1 polymer ?
#
loop_
_entity_poly.entity_id
_entity_poly.type
_entity_poly.pdbx_seq_one_letter_code
_entity_poly.pdbx_strand_id
1 'polypeptide(L)'
;MKKHTLLILTLTLLTFGNLMAQTTLNMCNQAAYALGYIKEGAVKLSVNGSTASKEVQEILWTTLHDMPYLKVTRYPRDYQVGNYLKPGRYYFFEVEVTDPPTNGDYYGWQQDASSLIEELKLYPGITAGCIYLW
;
A
#
# COMPACT_ATOMS: atom_id res chain seq x y z
N MET A 1 -11.16 -18.34 -38.77
CA MET A 1 -9.82 -17.83 -38.39
C MET A 1 -9.79 -16.38 -37.89
N LYS A 2 -10.84 -15.53 -38.06
CA LYS A 2 -10.82 -14.11 -37.63
C LYS A 2 -10.99 -13.85 -36.11
N LYS A 3 -11.59 -14.77 -35.33
CA LYS A 3 -11.88 -14.57 -33.90
C LYS A 3 -10.64 -14.63 -33.00
N HIS A 4 -9.64 -15.46 -33.34
CA HIS A 4 -8.42 -15.59 -32.53
C HIS A 4 -7.50 -14.37 -32.65
N THR A 5 -7.43 -13.75 -33.83
CA THR A 5 -6.62 -12.53 -34.05
C THR A 5 -7.12 -11.34 -33.25
N LEU A 6 -8.45 -11.18 -33.11
CA LEU A 6 -9.04 -10.09 -32.33
C LEU A 6 -8.77 -10.27 -30.82
N LEU A 7 -8.89 -11.51 -30.32
CA LEU A 7 -8.66 -11.84 -28.91
C LEU A 7 -7.20 -11.61 -28.50
N ILE A 8 -6.26 -11.98 -29.37
CA ILE A 8 -4.81 -11.76 -29.16
C ILE A 8 -4.50 -10.26 -29.14
N LEU A 9 -5.10 -9.47 -30.02
CA LEU A 9 -4.88 -8.02 -30.09
C LEU A 9 -5.41 -7.29 -28.84
N THR A 10 -6.57 -7.71 -28.32
CA THR A 10 -7.09 -7.17 -27.06
C THR A 10 -6.25 -7.57 -25.85
N LEU A 11 -5.73 -8.81 -25.84
CA LEU A 11 -4.91 -9.31 -24.74
C LEU A 11 -3.55 -8.60 -24.68
N THR A 12 -2.94 -8.33 -25.84
CA THR A 12 -1.69 -7.57 -25.91
C THR A 12 -1.89 -6.10 -25.51
N LEU A 13 -2.94 -5.43 -25.98
CA LEU A 13 -3.24 -4.06 -25.57
C LEU A 13 -3.44 -3.92 -24.04
N LEU A 14 -4.09 -4.90 -23.42
CA LEU A 14 -4.27 -4.93 -21.97
C LEU A 14 -2.94 -5.15 -21.22
N THR A 15 -2.06 -6.04 -21.70
CA THR A 15 -0.77 -6.26 -21.03
C THR A 15 0.18 -5.07 -21.18
N PHE A 16 0.25 -4.46 -22.37
CA PHE A 16 1.06 -3.25 -22.60
C PHE A 16 0.55 -2.05 -21.80
N GLY A 17 -0.77 -1.87 -21.70
CA GLY A 17 -1.37 -0.80 -20.89
C GLY A 17 -1.02 -0.90 -19.40
N ASN A 18 -1.08 -2.11 -18.84
CA ASN A 18 -0.71 -2.35 -17.44
C ASN A 18 0.80 -2.15 -17.20
N LEU A 19 1.66 -2.59 -18.12
CA LEU A 19 3.11 -2.41 -18.00
C LEU A 19 3.53 -0.94 -18.01
N MET A 20 2.94 -0.15 -18.91
CA MET A 20 3.21 1.29 -19.01
C MET A 20 2.65 2.07 -17.83
N ALA A 21 1.48 1.69 -17.31
CA ALA A 21 0.93 2.27 -16.09
C ALA A 21 1.85 2.03 -14.88
N GLN A 22 2.34 0.80 -14.69
CA GLN A 22 3.26 0.46 -13.61
C GLN A 22 4.58 1.23 -13.72
N THR A 23 5.12 1.35 -14.93
CA THR A 23 6.39 2.05 -15.18
C THR A 23 6.26 3.55 -14.91
N THR A 24 5.16 4.16 -15.36
CA THR A 24 4.85 5.57 -15.10
C THR A 24 4.67 5.85 -13.61
N LEU A 25 3.96 4.97 -12.89
CA LEU A 25 3.83 5.06 -11.43
C LEU A 25 5.19 4.99 -10.73
N ASN A 26 6.04 4.04 -11.12
CA ASN A 26 7.37 3.92 -10.54
C ASN A 26 8.22 5.19 -10.78
N MET A 27 8.17 5.77 -11.98
CA MET A 27 8.87 7.01 -12.31
C MET A 27 8.34 8.21 -11.51
N CYS A 28 7.01 8.35 -11.40
CA CYS A 28 6.38 9.41 -10.61
C CYS A 28 6.80 9.32 -9.14
N ASN A 29 6.84 8.12 -8.61
CA ASN A 29 7.21 7.92 -7.22
C ASN A 29 8.72 8.13 -6.99
N GLN A 30 9.59 7.72 -7.92
CA GLN A 30 11.03 8.04 -7.87
C GLN A 30 11.28 9.55 -7.94
N ALA A 31 10.57 10.27 -8.80
CA ALA A 31 10.64 11.72 -8.89
C ALA A 31 10.13 12.37 -7.59
N ALA A 32 9.03 11.89 -7.02
CA ALA A 32 8.49 12.39 -5.76
C ALA A 32 9.45 12.13 -4.57
N TYR A 33 10.17 11.00 -4.57
CA TYR A 33 11.24 10.74 -3.61
C TYR A 33 12.40 11.74 -3.78
N ALA A 34 12.92 11.89 -5.00
CA ALA A 34 14.03 12.82 -5.29
C ALA A 34 13.70 14.28 -4.94
N LEU A 35 12.42 14.65 -5.01
CA LEU A 35 11.91 15.97 -4.65
C LEU A 35 11.54 16.10 -3.15
N GLY A 36 11.72 15.05 -2.36
CA GLY A 36 11.43 15.04 -0.91
C GLY A 36 9.93 15.00 -0.57
N TYR A 37 9.06 14.76 -1.54
CA TYR A 37 7.61 14.58 -1.31
C TYR A 37 7.26 13.20 -0.73
N ILE A 38 8.16 12.23 -0.86
CA ILE A 38 8.05 10.90 -0.28
C ILE A 38 9.34 10.62 0.49
N LYS A 39 9.22 10.07 1.71
CA LYS A 39 10.35 9.67 2.53
C LYS A 39 10.65 8.18 2.35
N GLU A 40 11.89 7.81 2.64
CA GLU A 40 12.27 6.42 2.83
C GLU A 40 11.38 5.77 3.92
N GLY A 41 10.99 4.51 3.73
CA GLY A 41 10.07 3.80 4.63
C GLY A 41 8.59 4.24 4.54
N ALA A 42 8.22 5.17 3.66
CA ALA A 42 6.82 5.62 3.56
C ALA A 42 5.92 4.62 2.82
N VAL A 43 4.96 4.06 3.54
CA VAL A 43 3.89 3.17 3.08
C VAL A 43 2.59 3.92 2.93
N LYS A 44 1.96 3.79 1.76
CA LYS A 44 0.60 4.29 1.51
C LYS A 44 -0.38 3.15 1.57
N LEU A 45 -1.38 3.27 2.42
CA LEU A 45 -2.48 2.31 2.54
C LEU A 45 -3.76 2.99 2.10
N SER A 46 -4.56 2.28 1.30
CA SER A 46 -5.94 2.67 1.02
C SER A 46 -6.88 1.55 1.44
N VAL A 47 -7.98 1.92 2.08
CA VAL A 47 -8.97 0.98 2.61
C VAL A 47 -10.35 1.35 2.10
N ASN A 48 -11.01 0.42 1.43
CA ASN A 48 -12.38 0.55 0.98
C ASN A 48 -13.33 0.09 2.10
N GLY A 49 -14.03 1.05 2.71
CA GLY A 49 -14.96 0.80 3.81
C GLY A 49 -16.19 -0.04 3.44
N SER A 50 -16.48 -0.24 2.14
CA SER A 50 -17.54 -1.15 1.69
C SER A 50 -17.13 -2.62 1.72
N THR A 51 -15.84 -2.90 1.54
CA THR A 51 -15.33 -4.28 1.36
C THR A 51 -14.48 -4.74 2.52
N ALA A 52 -13.86 -3.82 3.27
CA ALA A 52 -13.18 -4.14 4.51
C ALA A 52 -14.21 -4.48 5.60
N SER A 53 -14.32 -5.76 5.95
CA SER A 53 -15.17 -6.21 7.06
C SER A 53 -14.70 -5.61 8.38
N LYS A 54 -15.53 -5.69 9.44
CA LYS A 54 -15.11 -5.23 10.77
C LYS A 54 -13.84 -5.95 11.24
N GLU A 55 -13.76 -7.25 11.04
CA GLU A 55 -12.57 -8.06 11.38
C GLU A 55 -11.32 -7.59 10.63
N VAL A 56 -11.42 -7.33 9.32
CA VAL A 56 -10.31 -6.77 8.53
C VAL A 56 -9.87 -5.41 9.06
N GLN A 57 -10.82 -4.57 9.47
CA GLN A 57 -10.50 -3.27 10.05
C GLN A 57 -9.82 -3.40 11.42
N GLU A 58 -10.23 -4.34 12.27
CA GLU A 58 -9.55 -4.62 13.55
C GLU A 58 -8.12 -5.10 13.33
N ILE A 59 -7.90 -6.02 12.38
CA ILE A 59 -6.56 -6.50 12.02
C ILE A 59 -5.69 -5.31 11.58
N LEU A 60 -6.22 -4.46 10.69
CA LEU A 60 -5.52 -3.27 10.25
C LEU A 60 -5.16 -2.34 11.43
N TRP A 61 -6.08 -2.10 12.36
CA TRP A 61 -5.79 -1.23 13.51
C TRP A 61 -4.73 -1.79 14.42
N THR A 62 -4.83 -3.07 14.75
CA THR A 62 -3.80 -3.79 15.53
C THR A 62 -2.44 -3.68 14.83
N THR A 63 -2.38 -3.95 13.53
CA THR A 63 -1.14 -3.81 12.75
C THR A 63 -0.59 -2.39 12.79
N LEU A 64 -1.43 -1.37 12.61
CA LEU A 64 -0.98 0.02 12.55
C LEU A 64 -0.56 0.62 13.89
N HIS A 65 -1.03 0.05 15.00
CA HIS A 65 -0.82 0.59 16.34
C HIS A 65 0.12 -0.24 17.21
N ASP A 66 0.14 -1.56 17.04
CA ASP A 66 0.91 -2.46 17.91
C ASP A 66 2.28 -2.82 17.33
N MET A 67 2.52 -2.57 16.03
CA MET A 67 3.81 -2.80 15.39
C MET A 67 4.81 -1.69 15.78
N PRO A 68 5.91 -2.01 16.49
CA PRO A 68 6.80 -1.00 17.08
C PRO A 68 7.63 -0.22 16.05
N TYR A 69 7.71 -0.71 14.81
CA TYR A 69 8.43 -0.09 13.70
C TYR A 69 7.48 0.60 12.70
N LEU A 70 6.18 0.68 12.99
CA LEU A 70 5.23 1.43 12.18
C LEU A 70 4.76 2.66 12.91
N LYS A 71 4.71 3.77 12.19
CA LYS A 71 4.16 5.03 12.67
C LYS A 71 3.17 5.56 11.65
N VAL A 72 1.89 5.65 12.03
CA VAL A 72 0.92 6.37 11.20
C VAL A 72 1.24 7.86 11.25
N THR A 73 1.67 8.42 10.11
CA THR A 73 2.00 9.84 9.97
C THR A 73 0.81 10.66 9.50
N ARG A 74 -0.17 10.03 8.85
CA ARG A 74 -1.40 10.68 8.41
C ARG A 74 -2.60 9.76 8.47
N TYR A 75 -3.62 10.19 9.20
CA TYR A 75 -4.95 9.60 9.20
C TYR A 75 -5.87 10.28 8.17
N PRO A 76 -6.88 9.58 7.62
CA PRO A 76 -7.93 10.19 6.84
C PRO A 76 -8.66 11.28 7.64
N ARG A 77 -9.01 12.39 6.97
CA ARG A 77 -9.60 13.57 7.63
C ARG A 77 -10.91 13.26 8.36
N ASP A 78 -11.71 12.35 7.82
CA ASP A 78 -13.02 11.95 8.34
C ASP A 78 -12.96 10.67 9.20
N TYR A 79 -11.76 10.15 9.45
CA TYR A 79 -11.54 9.03 10.35
C TYR A 79 -11.33 9.53 11.79
N GLN A 80 -11.97 8.86 12.73
CA GLN A 80 -11.71 9.01 14.15
C GLN A 80 -11.19 7.67 14.67
N VAL A 81 -10.05 7.70 15.37
CA VAL A 81 -9.44 6.51 15.96
C VAL A 81 -10.46 5.80 16.85
N GLY A 82 -10.63 4.49 16.66
CA GLY A 82 -11.60 3.66 17.36
C GLY A 82 -12.97 3.51 16.70
N ASN A 83 -13.23 4.20 15.59
CA ASN A 83 -14.45 4.00 14.80
C ASN A 83 -14.20 3.11 13.57
N TYR A 84 -15.21 2.31 13.19
CA TYR A 84 -15.19 1.62 11.90
C TYR A 84 -15.35 2.61 10.73
N LEU A 85 -14.70 2.26 9.63
CA LEU A 85 -14.79 2.95 8.35
C LEU A 85 -16.21 2.89 7.80
N LYS A 86 -16.73 4.02 7.33
CA LYS A 86 -18.06 4.09 6.71
C LYS A 86 -18.05 3.41 5.35
N PRO A 87 -19.08 2.62 5.00
CA PRO A 87 -19.22 2.05 3.68
C PRO A 87 -19.38 3.15 2.61
N GLY A 88 -18.95 2.82 1.38
CA GLY A 88 -19.02 3.71 0.22
C GLY A 88 -17.86 4.71 0.10
N ARG A 89 -16.80 4.55 0.91
CA ARG A 89 -15.65 5.48 0.93
C ARG A 89 -14.32 4.75 0.89
N TYR A 90 -13.33 5.44 0.34
CA TYR A 90 -11.91 5.06 0.40
C TYR A 90 -11.19 5.95 1.41
N TYR A 91 -10.44 5.31 2.30
CA TYR A 91 -9.66 5.95 3.35
C TYR A 91 -8.18 5.77 3.07
N PHE A 92 -7.42 6.85 3.10
CA PHE A 92 -5.99 6.83 2.79
C PHE A 92 -5.18 7.11 4.06
N PHE A 93 -4.28 6.20 4.38
CA PHE A 93 -3.32 6.31 5.48
C PHE A 93 -1.92 6.49 4.91
N GLU A 94 -1.13 7.35 5.54
CA GLU A 94 0.31 7.39 5.35
C GLU A 94 0.96 6.82 6.60
N VAL A 95 1.81 5.83 6.40
CA VAL A 95 2.52 5.09 7.44
C VAL A 95 4.00 5.19 7.13
N GLU A 96 4.81 5.47 8.13
CA GLU A 96 6.26 5.50 8.04
C GLU A 96 6.78 4.26 8.77
N VAL A 97 7.60 3.47 8.08
CA VAL A 97 8.39 2.41 8.69
C VAL A 97 9.58 3.11 9.34
N THR A 98 9.62 3.13 10.66
CA THR A 98 10.71 3.74 11.45
C THR A 98 11.74 2.68 11.80
N ASP A 99 13.02 3.08 11.88
CA ASP A 99 14.10 2.20 12.33
C ASP A 99 13.70 1.42 13.61
N PRO A 100 13.91 0.10 13.65
CA PRO A 100 13.64 -0.67 14.86
C PRO A 100 14.53 -0.17 16.00
N PRO A 101 14.05 -0.21 17.27
CA PRO A 101 14.81 0.27 18.41
C PRO A 101 16.07 -0.61 18.60
N THR A 102 17.21 -0.10 18.13
CA THR A 102 18.59 -0.43 18.53
C THR A 102 18.85 -1.92 18.82
N ASN A 103 19.17 -2.69 17.77
CA ASN A 103 20.30 -3.63 17.70
C ASN A 103 20.18 -4.53 16.46
N GLY A 104 20.74 -4.05 15.35
CA GLY A 104 21.37 -4.88 14.32
C GLY A 104 20.51 -5.93 13.62
N ASP A 105 19.69 -5.51 12.66
CA ASP A 105 19.65 -6.17 11.35
C ASP A 105 18.97 -5.25 10.33
N TYR A 106 19.73 -4.40 9.63
CA TYR A 106 19.18 -3.41 8.70
C TYR A 106 18.39 -4.06 7.55
N TYR A 107 18.73 -5.29 7.16
CA TYR A 107 18.03 -6.01 6.10
C TYR A 107 16.77 -6.73 6.59
N GLY A 108 16.75 -7.16 7.85
CA GLY A 108 15.61 -7.89 8.43
C GLY A 108 14.34 -7.04 8.49
N TRP A 109 14.44 -5.80 8.98
CA TRP A 109 13.25 -4.95 9.14
C TRP A 109 12.68 -4.47 7.80
N GLN A 110 13.52 -4.28 6.79
CA GLN A 110 13.09 -3.96 5.43
C GLN A 110 12.26 -5.10 4.83
N GLN A 111 12.71 -6.33 5.07
CA GLN A 111 12.01 -7.54 4.66
C GLN A 111 10.71 -7.74 5.45
N ASP A 112 10.69 -7.42 6.74
CA ASP A 112 9.48 -7.49 7.58
C ASP A 112 8.42 -6.48 7.12
N ALA A 113 8.82 -5.23 6.86
CA ALA A 113 7.92 -4.20 6.33
C ALA A 113 7.36 -4.58 4.95
N SER A 114 8.19 -5.15 4.08
CA SER A 114 7.78 -5.64 2.77
C SER A 114 6.79 -6.81 2.88
N SER A 115 7.08 -7.76 3.78
CA SER A 115 6.21 -8.91 4.04
C SER A 115 4.87 -8.46 4.60
N LEU A 116 4.87 -7.47 5.50
CA LEU A 116 3.66 -6.89 6.05
C LEU A 116 2.79 -6.24 4.98
N ILE A 117 3.37 -5.52 4.02
CA ILE A 117 2.61 -4.97 2.90
C ILE A 117 1.96 -6.06 2.07
N GLU A 118 2.70 -7.12 1.77
CA GLU A 118 2.15 -8.24 1.01
C GLU A 118 1.04 -8.95 1.77
N GLU A 119 1.16 -9.10 3.09
CA GLU A 119 0.11 -9.63 3.96
C GLU A 119 -1.12 -8.72 3.98
N LEU A 120 -0.94 -7.41 4.13
CA LEU A 120 -2.04 -6.45 4.14
C LEU A 120 -2.84 -6.46 2.83
N LYS A 121 -2.20 -6.73 1.69
CA LYS A 121 -2.87 -6.86 0.38
C LYS A 121 -3.78 -8.10 0.28
N LEU A 122 -3.60 -9.11 1.13
CA LEU A 122 -4.44 -10.31 1.14
C LEU A 122 -5.85 -10.02 1.69
N TYR A 123 -6.00 -8.96 2.49
CA TYR A 123 -7.28 -8.63 3.09
C TYR A 123 -8.20 -7.88 2.12
N PRO A 124 -9.46 -8.32 1.96
CA PRO A 124 -10.42 -7.66 1.09
C PRO A 124 -10.60 -6.18 1.45
N GLY A 125 -10.46 -5.33 0.44
CA GLY A 125 -10.65 -3.89 0.59
C GLY A 125 -9.42 -3.14 1.09
N ILE A 126 -8.31 -3.80 1.39
CA ILE A 126 -7.04 -3.14 1.67
C ILE A 126 -6.21 -3.13 0.38
N THR A 127 -5.59 -2.00 0.09
CA THR A 127 -4.56 -1.88 -0.93
C THR A 127 -3.39 -1.14 -0.30
N ALA A 128 -2.27 -1.83 -0.19
CA ALA A 128 -1.03 -1.30 0.35
C ALA A 128 -0.02 -1.09 -0.79
N GLY A 129 0.72 0.01 -0.77
CA GLY A 129 1.68 0.32 -1.82
C GLY A 129 2.77 1.31 -1.41
N CYS A 130 3.88 1.21 -2.15
CA CYS A 130 5.16 1.90 -1.97
C CYS A 130 5.85 1.60 -0.64
N ILE A 131 7.02 0.97 -0.74
CA ILE A 131 8.06 0.97 0.26
C ILE A 131 9.27 1.49 -0.51
N TYR A 132 9.77 2.66 -0.13
CA TYR A 132 11.05 3.16 -0.61
C TYR A 132 12.07 2.75 0.42
N LEU A 133 12.81 1.68 0.17
CA LEU A 133 13.91 1.21 1.03
C LEU A 133 15.15 1.11 0.15
N TRP A 134 16.24 1.72 0.60
CA TRP A 134 17.56 1.60 -0.02
C TRP A 134 18.42 0.57 0.72
#